data_AF-A0A137SKW0-F1
#
_entry.id   AF-A0A137SKW0-F1
#
_cell.length_a   1.000
_cell.length_b   1.000
_cell.length_c   1.000
_cell.angle_alpha   90.00
_cell.angle_beta   90.00
_cell.angle_gamma   90.00
#
_symmetry.space_group_name_H-M   'P 1'
#
loop_
_entity.id
_entity.type
_entity.pdbx_description
1 polymer ?
#
loop_
_entity_poly.entity_id
_entity_poly.type
_entity_poly.pdbx_seq_one_letter_code
_entity_poly.pdbx_strand_id
1 'polypeptide(L)' 'MNRKKKVVSTLKKKAKKANAKLAPHSNKPRYISKAEREKMALEADVIQKEESIQQAGKTQEEQISAG' A
#
# COMPACT_ATOMS: atom_id res chain seq x y z
N MET A 1 -8.37 -39.89 -17.00
CA MET A 1 -8.20 -38.42 -17.08
C MET A 1 -7.73 -38.07 -18.49
N ASN A 2 -8.64 -37.61 -19.34
CA ASN A 2 -8.29 -37.36 -20.74
C ASN A 2 -7.37 -36.15 -20.86
N ARG A 3 -6.57 -36.09 -21.93
CA ARG A 3 -5.60 -35.01 -22.19
C ARG A 3 -6.20 -33.61 -22.00
N LYS A 4 -7.43 -33.39 -22.49
CA LYS A 4 -8.20 -32.14 -22.29
C LYS A 4 -8.38 -31.78 -20.81
N LYS A 5 -8.87 -32.71 -19.99
CA LYS A 5 -9.04 -32.50 -18.53
C LYS A 5 -7.71 -32.25 -17.82
N LYS A 6 -6.62 -32.87 -18.29
CA LYS A 6 -5.26 -32.65 -17.74
C LYS A 6 -4.77 -31.23 -17.95
N VAL A 7 -4.81 -30.74 -19.18
CA VAL A 7 -4.41 -29.37 -19.50
C VAL A 7 -5.20 -28.36 -18.66
N VAL A 8 -6.54 -28.50 -18.63
CA VAL A 8 -7.41 -27.60 -17.84
C VAL A 8 -7.04 -27.62 -16.35
N SER A 9 -6.83 -28.80 -15.77
CA SER A 9 -6.47 -28.91 -14.35
C SER A 9 -5.12 -28.25 -14.03
N THR A 10 -4.14 -28.38 -14.93
CA THR A 10 -2.81 -27.79 -14.76
C THR A 10 -2.88 -26.27 -14.85
N LEU A 11 -3.61 -25.73 -15.82
CA LEU A 11 -3.80 -24.29 -15.98
C LEU A 11 -4.50 -23.68 -14.77
N LYS A 12 -5.57 -24.30 -14.28
CA LYS A 12 -6.27 -23.85 -13.06
C LYS A 12 -5.35 -23.85 -11.84
N LYS A 13 -4.52 -24.89 -11.66
CA LYS A 13 -3.54 -24.96 -10.56
C LYS A 13 -2.50 -23.84 -10.66
N LYS A 14 -2.00 -23.53 -11.86
CA LYS A 14 -1.04 -22.43 -12.09
C LYS A 14 -1.67 -21.08 -11.79
N ALA A 15 -2.88 -20.82 -12.30
CA ALA A 15 -3.62 -19.59 -12.04
C ALA A 15 -3.88 -19.38 -10.54
N LYS A 16 -4.33 -20.42 -9.83
CA LYS A 16 -4.53 -20.34 -8.37
C LYS A 16 -3.24 -20.01 -7.61
N LYS A 17 -2.10 -20.58 -8.02
CA LYS A 17 -0.79 -20.28 -7.42
C LYS A 17 -0.34 -18.85 -7.71
N ALA A 18 -0.59 -18.32 -8.90
CA ALA A 18 -0.27 -16.94 -9.23
C ALA A 18 -1.13 -15.96 -8.41
N ASN A 19 -2.44 -16.19 -8.35
CA ASN A 19 -3.36 -15.36 -7.58
C ASN A 19 -3.05 -15.38 -6.08
N ALA A 20 -2.66 -16.54 -5.53
CA ALA A 20 -2.27 -16.63 -4.12
C ALA A 20 -0.96 -15.88 -3.79
N LYS A 21 -0.08 -15.66 -4.78
CA LYS A 21 1.14 -14.87 -4.61
C LYS A 21 0.89 -13.36 -4.69
N LEU A 22 -0.06 -12.95 -5.55
CA LEU A 22 -0.46 -11.55 -5.71
C LEU A 22 -1.44 -11.09 -4.62
N ALA A 23 -2.20 -12.02 -4.04
CA ALA A 23 -3.11 -11.69 -2.96
C ALA A 23 -2.33 -11.15 -1.75
N PRO A 24 -2.75 -10.02 -1.15
CA PRO A 24 -2.20 -9.58 0.12
C PRO A 24 -2.29 -10.72 1.14
N HIS A 25 -1.24 -10.90 1.93
CA HIS A 25 -1.02 -12.08 2.76
C HIS A 25 -2.17 -12.36 3.75
N SER A 26 -2.96 -11.34 4.06
CA SER A 26 -4.20 -11.43 4.83
C SER A 26 -5.03 -10.17 4.58
N ASN A 27 -6.36 -10.31 4.55
CA ASN A 27 -7.27 -9.15 4.66
C ASN A 27 -7.29 -8.55 6.08
N LYS A 28 -6.59 -9.16 7.03
CA LYS A 28 -6.44 -8.65 8.39
C LYS A 28 -5.26 -7.68 8.43
N PRO A 29 -5.37 -6.56 9.16
CA PRO A 29 -4.21 -5.72 9.40
C PRO A 29 -3.11 -6.54 10.06
N ARG A 30 -1.87 -6.36 9.61
CA ARG A 30 -0.71 -7.00 10.23
C ARG A 30 -0.70 -6.62 11.72
N TYR A 31 -0.53 -7.59 12.61
CA TYR A 31 -0.31 -7.26 14.01
C TYR A 31 1.04 -6.57 14.12
N ILE A 32 1.03 -5.36 14.66
CA ILE A 32 2.19 -4.51 14.87
C ILE A 32 2.30 -4.35 16.39
N SER A 33 3.50 -4.56 16.92
CA SER A 33 3.73 -4.49 18.37
C SER A 33 3.49 -3.06 18.91
N LYS A 34 3.30 -2.90 20.23
CA LYS A 34 3.10 -1.58 20.84
C LYS A 34 4.22 -0.60 20.49
N ALA A 35 5.48 -1.06 20.59
CA ALA A 35 6.65 -0.26 20.26
C ALA A 35 6.71 0.15 18.77
N GLU A 36 6.33 -0.75 17.85
CA GLU A 36 6.29 -0.40 16.42
C GLU A 36 5.13 0.54 16.08
N ARG A 37 4.00 0.47 16.80
CA ARG A 37 2.91 1.44 16.64
C ARG A 37 3.31 2.84 17.07
N GLU A 38 4.02 2.97 18.19
CA GLU A 38 4.53 4.26 18.67
C GLU A 38 5.53 4.86 17.67
N LYS A 39 6.41 4.03 17.09
CA LYS A 39 7.34 4.47 16.04
C LYS A 39 6.61 4.97 14.79
N MET A 40 5.62 4.22 14.28
CA MET A 40 4.87 4.65 13.09
C MET A 40 3.99 5.87 13.36
N ALA A 41 3.48 6.07 14.57
CA ALA A 41 2.73 7.26 14.93
C ALA A 41 3.64 8.51 14.91
N LEU A 42 4.85 8.41 15.48
CA LEU A 42 5.83 9.49 15.44
C LEU A 42 6.27 9.81 14.00
N GLU A 43 6.51 8.79 13.17
CA GLU A 43 6.86 8.98 11.76
C GLU A 43 5.70 9.62 10.97
N ALA A 44 4.45 9.21 11.23
CA ALA A 44 3.28 9.81 10.61
C ALA A 44 3.08 11.27 11.03
N ASP A 45 3.30 11.61 12.31
CA ASP A 45 3.21 12.98 12.80
C ASP A 45 4.30 13.88 12.17
N VAL A 46 5.50 13.35 11.97
CA VAL A 46 6.59 14.07 11.28
C VAL A 46 6.23 14.31 9.81
N ILE A 47 5.72 13.29 9.10
CA ILE A 47 5.31 13.40 7.70
C ILE A 47 4.15 14.40 7.55
N GLN A 48 3.13 14.35 8.42
CA GLN A 48 2.02 15.31 8.38
C GLN A 48 2.45 16.74 8.68
N LYS A 49 3.40 16.91 9.61
CA LYS A 49 3.97 18.22 9.91
C LYS A 49 4.75 18.76 8.72
N GLU A 50 5.56 17.95 8.07
CA GLU A 50 6.30 18.34 6.86
C GLU A 50 5.38 18.67 5.69
N GLU A 51 4.30 17.90 5.46
CA GLU A 51 3.31 18.17 4.41
C GLU A 51 2.53 19.47 4.66
N SER A 52 2.18 19.76 5.93
CA SER A 52 1.49 21.01 6.29
C SER A 52 2.36 22.26 6.09
N ILE A 53 3.69 22.14 6.30
CA ILE A 53 4.64 23.22 6.09
C ILE A 53 4.82 23.50 4.58
N GLN A 54 4.81 22.45 3.75
CA GLN A 54 4.93 22.58 2.29
C GLN A 54 3.67 23.18 1.64
N GLN A 55 2.48 22.91 2.17
CA GLN A 55 1.24 23.53 1.69
C GLN A 55 1.17 25.03 2.01
N ALA A 56 1.65 25.44 3.19
CA ALA A 56 1.71 26.85 3.57
C ALA A 56 2.69 27.67 2.71
N GLY A 57 3.81 27.09 2.29
CA GLY A 57 4.77 27.75 1.39
C GLY A 57 4.22 27.99 -0.01
N LYS A 58 3.53 27.00 -0.59
CA LYS A 58 2.94 27.11 -1.93
C LYS A 58 1.85 28.17 -2.03
N THR A 59 1.05 28.35 -0.98
CA THR A 59 -0.01 29.37 -0.95
C THR A 59 0.51 30.80 -0.93
N GLN A 60 1.74 31.04 -0.48
CA GLN A 60 2.32 32.38 -0.45
C GLN A 60 2.95 32.80 -1.78
N GLU A 61 3.62 31.88 -2.49
CA GLU A 61 4.18 32.16 -3.82
C GLU A 61 3.10 32.48 -4.87
N GLU A 62 1.96 31.80 -4.81
CA GLU A 62 0.84 32.03 -5.74
C GLU A 62 0.14 33.38 -5.51
N GLN A 63 0.16 33.90 -4.27
CA GLN A 63 -0.41 35.20 -3.92
C GLN A 63 0.51 36.38 -4.30
N ILE A 64 1.84 36.18 -4.27
CA ILE A 64 2.82 37.21 -4.63
C ILE A 64 2.94 37.36 -6.16
N SER A 65 2.66 36.31 -6.93
CA SER A 65 2.69 36.35 -8.41
C SER A 65 1.43 37.00 -9.05
N ALA A 66 0.35 37.21 -8.28
CA ALA A 66 -0.93 37.69 -8.78
C ALA A 66 -1.20 39.19 -8.52
N GLY A 67 -0.25 39.90 -7.88
CA GLY A 67 -0.31 41.36 -7.61
C GLY A 67 0.73 42.13 -8.39
#